data_AF-A0A3A4W724-F1
#
_entry.id   AF-A0A3A4W724-F1
#
_cell.length_a   1.000
_cell.length_b   1.000
_cell.length_c   1.000
_cell.angle_alpha   90.00
_cell.angle_beta   90.00
_cell.angle_gamma   90.00
#
_symmetry.space_group_name_H-M   'P 1'
#
loop_
_entity.id
_entity.type
_entity.pdbx_description
1 polymer ?
#
loop_
_entity_poly.entity_id
_entity_poly.type
_entity_poly.pdbx_seq_one_letter_code
_entity_poly.pdbx_strand_id
1 'polypeptide(L)'
;MSLMPGKFNQMIRIAGVFLILLSFAGCKEKVDKPAPPEKPLMQTELPEPKEPLKQESPQPETMPAVTLTALKINEDYTNNLTWLDISASGTFLHNIVLKEHPERIIIVLHNTKKGKAPSKLTVNNGTITEIGIDELATGKGAAVRITVGLSRKTDYKVHASGEGLIMNIRRHEVSINN
;
A
#
# COMPACT_ATOMS: atom_id res chain seq x y z
N MET A 1 9.24 48.36 -30.02
CA MET A 1 10.51 47.73 -29.58
C MET A 1 10.22 46.26 -29.32
N SER A 2 10.37 45.42 -30.34
CA SER A 2 11.60 44.69 -30.72
C SER A 2 11.69 43.34 -29.99
N LEU A 3 11.46 42.30 -30.79
CA LEU A 3 11.64 40.88 -30.52
C LEU A 3 13.05 40.57 -30.00
N MET A 4 13.20 39.51 -29.20
CA MET A 4 14.12 38.40 -29.50
C MET A 4 13.74 37.10 -28.75
N PRO A 5 13.55 35.98 -29.47
CA PRO A 5 13.58 34.62 -28.91
C PRO A 5 15.00 34.05 -28.91
N GLY A 6 15.46 33.55 -27.76
CA GLY A 6 16.71 32.81 -27.63
C GLY A 6 16.52 31.34 -27.99
N LYS A 7 17.07 30.92 -29.14
CA LYS A 7 17.31 29.52 -29.49
C LYS A 7 18.63 29.07 -28.87
N PHE A 8 18.66 27.92 -28.20
CA PHE A 8 19.90 27.15 -28.05
C PHE A 8 19.65 25.66 -28.27
N ASN A 9 20.35 25.14 -29.28
CA ASN A 9 20.43 23.74 -29.70
C ASN A 9 21.34 22.93 -28.78
N GLN A 10 21.09 21.62 -28.70
CA GLN A 10 22.02 20.48 -28.86
C GLN A 10 21.53 19.31 -27.97
N MET A 11 20.91 18.26 -28.51
CA MET A 11 21.48 17.17 -29.33
C MET A 11 22.52 16.33 -28.57
N ILE A 12 22.05 15.37 -27.77
CA ILE A 12 22.82 14.16 -27.44
C ILE A 12 21.91 12.95 -27.69
N ARG A 13 22.14 12.28 -28.82
CA ARG A 13 21.67 10.92 -29.10
C ARG A 13 22.67 9.95 -28.47
N ILE A 14 22.26 9.18 -27.48
CA ILE A 14 22.98 7.96 -27.09
C ILE A 14 21.98 6.81 -27.20
N ALA A 15 22.05 6.15 -28.35
CA ALA A 15 21.47 4.84 -28.58
C ALA A 15 22.30 3.82 -27.79
N GLY A 16 21.81 3.43 -26.63
CA GLY A 16 22.36 2.32 -25.84
C GLY A 16 21.47 1.09 -25.98
N VAL A 17 21.68 0.32 -27.04
CA VAL A 17 21.13 -1.04 -27.15
C VAL A 17 21.93 -1.92 -26.20
N PHE A 18 21.36 -2.24 -25.02
CA PHE A 18 21.91 -3.27 -24.14
C PHE A 18 21.13 -4.57 -24.34
N LEU A 19 21.80 -5.49 -25.03
CA LEU A 19 21.37 -6.84 -25.33
C LEU A 19 21.36 -7.67 -24.03
N ILE A 20 20.18 -8.17 -23.61
CA ILE A 20 20.04 -9.12 -22.50
C ILE A 20 20.21 -10.52 -23.05
N LEU A 21 21.28 -11.21 -22.64
CA LEU A 21 21.46 -12.66 -22.79
C LEU A 21 22.14 -13.19 -21.53
N LEU A 22 21.35 -13.63 -20.54
CA LEU A 22 21.84 -14.52 -19.50
C LEU A 22 20.87 -15.69 -19.30
N SER A 23 21.40 -16.84 -19.68
CA SER A 23 20.88 -18.18 -19.66
C SER A 23 20.56 -18.64 -18.24
N PHE A 24 19.34 -19.10 -17.99
CA PHE A 24 19.07 -19.96 -16.84
C PHE A 24 19.33 -21.41 -17.25
N ALA A 25 20.56 -21.85 -17.01
CA ALA A 25 20.93 -23.25 -16.97
C ALA A 25 20.24 -23.92 -15.77
N GLY A 26 19.68 -25.11 -16.00
CA GLY A 26 18.81 -25.82 -15.09
C GLY A 26 19.45 -26.19 -13.74
N CYS A 27 18.63 -26.09 -12.70
CA CYS A 27 18.87 -26.80 -11.45
C CYS A 27 18.24 -28.18 -11.54
N LYS A 28 19.12 -29.19 -11.47
CA LYS A 28 18.79 -30.60 -11.38
C LYS A 28 17.91 -30.90 -10.17
N GLU A 29 16.85 -31.62 -10.47
CA GLU A 29 16.04 -32.47 -9.60
C GLU A 29 16.94 -33.27 -8.64
N LYS A 30 16.77 -33.03 -7.34
CA LYS A 30 17.42 -33.83 -6.29
C LYS A 30 16.49 -34.99 -5.92
N VAL A 31 17.00 -36.17 -6.22
CA VAL A 31 16.49 -37.51 -5.89
C VAL A 31 16.05 -37.60 -4.43
N ASP A 32 14.80 -38.00 -4.24
CA ASP A 32 14.23 -38.41 -2.96
C ASP A 32 14.99 -39.59 -2.36
N LYS A 33 15.41 -39.41 -1.10
CA LYS A 33 16.03 -40.45 -0.30
C LYS A 33 14.94 -41.09 0.56
N PRO A 34 14.74 -42.42 0.53
CA PRO A 34 13.73 -43.07 1.36
C PRO A 34 14.05 -42.91 2.84
N ALA A 35 13.03 -42.53 3.62
CA ALA A 35 13.12 -42.34 5.05
C ALA A 35 13.47 -43.65 5.78
N PRO A 36 14.25 -43.60 6.88
CA PRO A 36 14.55 -44.78 7.69
C PRO A 36 13.31 -45.32 8.41
N PRO A 37 13.23 -46.64 8.66
CA PRO A 37 12.13 -47.25 9.40
C PRO A 37 12.13 -46.77 10.87
N GLU A 38 11.01 -46.21 11.30
CA GLU A 38 10.78 -45.79 12.68
C GLU A 38 10.75 -47.00 13.63
N LYS A 39 11.47 -46.89 14.74
CA LYS A 39 11.46 -47.88 15.83
C LYS A 39 10.13 -47.76 16.61
N PRO A 40 9.58 -48.87 17.13
CA PRO A 40 8.44 -48.83 18.03
C PRO A 40 8.85 -48.11 19.33
N LEU A 41 8.31 -46.92 19.57
CA LEU A 41 8.41 -46.25 20.84
C LEU A 41 7.47 -46.93 21.83
N MET A 42 8.06 -47.42 22.94
CA MET A 42 7.32 -47.97 24.07
C MET A 42 6.31 -46.94 24.58
N GLN A 43 5.05 -47.38 24.67
CA GLN A 43 3.96 -46.66 25.31
C GLN A 43 4.33 -46.39 26.77
N THR A 44 4.69 -45.14 27.03
CA THR A 44 4.68 -44.58 28.38
C THR A 44 3.21 -44.33 28.71
N GLU A 45 2.72 -44.91 29.81
CA GLU A 45 1.36 -44.69 30.29
C GLU A 45 1.08 -43.19 30.40
N LEU A 46 0.11 -42.76 29.61
CA LEU A 46 -0.33 -41.38 29.52
C LEU A 46 -1.00 -41.03 30.86
N PRO A 47 -0.50 -40.02 31.60
CA PRO A 47 -1.15 -39.56 32.82
C PRO A 47 -2.59 -39.16 32.54
N GLU A 48 -3.51 -39.56 33.42
CA GLU A 48 -4.94 -39.27 33.28
C GLU A 48 -5.17 -37.79 32.92
N PRO A 49 -5.98 -37.49 31.89
CA PRO A 49 -6.29 -36.13 31.48
C PRO A 49 -6.89 -35.38 32.66
N LYS A 50 -6.11 -34.47 33.26
CA LYS A 50 -6.68 -33.44 34.15
C LYS A 50 -7.76 -32.72 33.36
N GLU A 51 -8.98 -32.66 33.90
CA GLU A 51 -10.09 -31.92 33.30
C GLU A 51 -9.58 -30.57 32.79
N PRO A 52 -9.77 -30.24 31.49
CA PRO A 52 -9.34 -28.97 30.95
C PRO A 52 -9.98 -27.87 31.78
N LEU A 53 -9.15 -27.12 32.53
CA LEU A 53 -9.58 -25.88 33.16
C LEU A 53 -10.29 -25.09 32.07
N LYS A 54 -11.59 -24.85 32.29
CA LYS A 54 -12.50 -24.19 31.37
C LYS A 54 -11.89 -22.83 31.05
N GLN A 55 -11.12 -22.78 29.96
CA GLN A 55 -10.34 -21.63 29.60
C GLN A 55 -11.34 -20.59 29.13
N GLU A 56 -11.65 -19.65 30.03
CA GLU A 56 -12.55 -18.54 29.77
C GLU A 56 -11.99 -17.81 28.55
N SER A 57 -12.69 -17.95 27.43
CA SER A 57 -12.24 -17.38 26.16
C SER A 57 -12.16 -15.87 26.36
N PRO A 58 -10.98 -15.24 26.15
CA PRO A 58 -10.84 -13.81 26.35
C PRO A 58 -11.96 -13.08 25.62
N GLN A 59 -12.78 -12.33 26.35
CA GLN A 59 -13.78 -11.48 25.71
C GLN A 59 -13.01 -10.51 24.79
N PRO A 60 -13.36 -10.45 23.50
CA PRO A 60 -12.65 -9.59 22.56
C PRO A 60 -12.80 -8.14 23.02
N GLU A 61 -11.67 -7.49 23.32
CA GLU A 61 -11.66 -6.08 23.67
C GLU A 61 -12.21 -5.26 22.50
N THR A 62 -13.39 -4.67 22.68
CA THR A 62 -13.99 -3.77 21.70
C THR A 62 -13.20 -2.47 21.66
N MET A 63 -12.38 -2.31 20.62
CA MET A 63 -11.70 -1.05 20.34
C MET A 63 -12.71 0.08 20.10
N PRO A 64 -12.45 1.31 20.57
CA PRO A 64 -13.32 2.45 20.32
C PRO A 64 -13.46 2.71 18.82
N ALA A 65 -14.66 3.08 18.37
CA ALA A 65 -14.92 3.37 16.96
C ALA A 65 -14.19 4.65 16.53
N VAL A 66 -13.34 4.55 15.51
CA VAL A 66 -12.59 5.69 14.95
C VAL A 66 -13.38 6.30 13.79
N THR A 67 -13.31 7.61 13.60
CA THR A 67 -13.94 8.30 12.47
C THR A 67 -12.89 9.05 11.66
N LEU A 68 -12.93 8.93 10.33
CA LEU A 68 -12.12 9.73 9.42
C LEU A 68 -12.58 11.20 9.50
N THR A 69 -11.68 12.10 9.88
CA THR A 69 -12.00 13.51 10.14
C THR A 69 -11.62 14.41 8.98
N ALA A 70 -10.48 14.14 8.33
CA ALA A 70 -10.01 14.95 7.21
C ALA A 70 -9.18 14.12 6.21
N LEU A 71 -9.23 14.57 4.96
CA LEU A 71 -8.33 14.16 3.90
C LEU A 71 -7.86 15.42 3.18
N LYS A 72 -6.56 15.68 3.20
CA LYS A 72 -5.94 16.87 2.59
C LYS A 72 -4.89 16.45 1.57
N ILE A 73 -4.87 17.15 0.45
CA ILE A 73 -3.85 16.99 -0.58
C ILE A 73 -3.03 18.27 -0.58
N ASN A 74 -1.72 18.13 -0.45
CA ASN A 74 -0.79 19.24 -0.57
C ASN A 74 0.22 18.92 -1.68
N GLU A 75 0.63 19.92 -2.44
CA GLU A 75 1.51 19.73 -3.60
C GLU A 75 2.76 20.59 -3.46
N ASP A 76 3.91 19.96 -3.69
CA ASP A 76 5.20 20.62 -3.75
C ASP A 76 5.79 20.43 -5.14
N TYR A 77 5.69 21.48 -5.94
CA TYR A 77 6.22 21.55 -7.29
C TYR A 77 7.75 21.66 -7.30
N THR A 78 8.36 22.17 -6.23
CA THR A 78 9.82 22.32 -6.14
C THR A 78 10.48 20.96 -5.94
N ASN A 79 9.89 20.12 -5.09
CA ASN A 79 10.43 18.81 -4.77
C ASN A 79 9.78 17.67 -5.57
N ASN A 80 8.92 17.99 -6.56
CA ASN A 80 8.15 17.01 -7.33
C ASN A 80 7.44 16.00 -6.40
N LEU A 81 6.67 16.49 -5.43
CA LEU A 81 6.07 15.67 -4.38
C LEU A 81 4.59 16.04 -4.19
N THR A 82 3.75 15.04 -3.96
CA THR A 82 2.37 15.23 -3.51
C THR A 82 2.20 14.53 -2.16
N TRP A 83 1.60 15.22 -1.21
CA TRP A 83 1.31 14.73 0.12
C TRP A 83 -0.19 14.49 0.26
N LEU A 84 -0.55 13.29 0.70
CA LEU A 84 -1.89 12.95 1.12
C LEU A 84 -1.89 12.77 2.64
N ASP A 85 -2.52 13.71 3.34
CA ASP A 85 -2.69 13.68 4.80
C ASP A 85 -4.08 13.16 5.13
N ILE A 86 -4.12 12.03 5.85
CA ILE A 86 -5.32 11.32 6.27
C ILE A 86 -5.38 11.43 7.79
N SER A 87 -6.35 12.17 8.31
CA SER A 87 -6.54 12.36 9.75
C SER A 87 -7.79 11.65 10.24
N ALA A 88 -7.71 11.05 11.43
CA ALA A 88 -8.84 10.41 12.09
C ALA A 88 -9.00 10.90 13.53
N SER A 89 -10.10 10.53 14.19
CA SER A 89 -10.40 10.91 15.58
C SER A 89 -9.64 10.11 16.64
N GLY A 90 -8.63 9.33 16.23
CA GLY A 90 -7.90 8.42 17.11
C GLY A 90 -7.03 7.46 16.31
N THR A 91 -6.29 6.59 17.02
CA THR A 91 -5.39 5.62 16.39
C THR A 91 -6.15 4.53 15.65
N PHE A 92 -5.71 4.21 14.44
CA PHE A 92 -6.29 3.16 13.60
C PHE A 92 -5.23 2.22 13.06
N LEU A 93 -5.64 1.00 12.75
CA LEU A 93 -4.83 0.05 12.00
C LEU A 93 -5.05 0.28 10.51
N HIS A 94 -4.00 0.14 9.70
CA HIS A 94 -4.10 0.32 8.26
C HIS A 94 -3.34 -0.75 7.47
N ASN A 95 -3.83 -1.03 6.28
CA ASN A 95 -3.15 -1.84 5.27
C ASN A 95 -3.05 -1.06 3.97
N ILE A 96 -1.94 -1.19 3.26
CA ILE A 96 -1.71 -0.53 1.98
C ILE A 96 -1.38 -1.58 0.93
N VAL A 97 -2.07 -1.51 -0.20
CA VAL A 97 -1.89 -2.42 -1.34
C VAL A 97 -1.76 -1.59 -2.60
N LEU A 98 -0.67 -1.80 -3.34
CA LEU A 98 -0.53 -1.31 -4.71
C LEU A 98 -1.23 -2.29 -5.65
N LYS A 99 -2.06 -1.77 -6.56
CA LYS A 99 -2.63 -2.55 -7.67
C LYS A 99 -2.21 -1.92 -8.99
N GLU A 100 -1.75 -2.77 -9.90
CA GLU A 100 -1.46 -2.42 -11.28
C GLU A 100 -2.73 -2.66 -12.14
N HIS A 101 -2.86 -1.95 -13.26
CA HIS A 101 -3.96 -2.10 -14.24
C HIS A 101 -5.41 -1.95 -13.70
N PRO A 102 -5.92 -0.71 -13.45
CA PRO A 102 -5.21 0.57 -13.49
C PRO A 102 -4.32 0.76 -12.25
N GLU A 103 -3.29 1.59 -12.40
CA GLU A 103 -2.38 1.96 -11.32
C GLU A 103 -3.14 2.68 -10.20
N ARG A 104 -3.13 2.09 -9.00
CA ARG A 104 -3.81 2.66 -7.83
C ARG A 104 -3.19 2.17 -6.52
N ILE A 105 -3.19 3.05 -5.53
CA ILE A 105 -2.84 2.71 -4.15
C ILE A 105 -4.14 2.58 -3.37
N ILE A 106 -4.35 1.43 -2.72
CA ILE A 106 -5.51 1.17 -1.87
C ILE A 106 -5.05 1.18 -0.43
N ILE A 107 -5.65 2.05 0.38
CA ILE A 107 -5.42 2.17 1.81
C ILE A 107 -6.71 1.74 2.51
N VAL A 108 -6.62 0.75 3.40
CA VAL A 108 -7.77 0.29 4.19
C VAL A 108 -7.52 0.64 5.65
N LEU A 109 -8.39 1.46 6.22
CA LEU A 109 -8.39 1.84 7.63
C LEU A 109 -9.40 0.95 8.37
N HIS A 110 -8.91 0.09 9.27
CA HIS A 110 -9.76 -0.84 10.02
C HIS A 110 -10.41 -0.15 11.22
N ASN A 111 -11.58 -0.65 11.63
CA ASN A 111 -12.38 -0.10 12.72
C ASN A 111 -12.62 1.42 12.59
N THR A 112 -12.79 1.88 11.35
CA THR A 112 -12.92 3.29 11.02
C THR A 112 -14.21 3.52 10.23
N LYS A 113 -14.94 4.58 10.56
CA LYS A 113 -16.10 5.09 9.81
C LYS A 113 -15.70 6.26 8.92
N LYS A 114 -16.34 6.42 7.76
CA LYS A 114 -16.02 7.47 6.79
C LYS A 114 -16.29 8.88 7.32
N GLY A 115 -17.24 9.02 8.25
CA GLY A 115 -17.63 10.31 8.80
C GLY A 115 -18.18 11.24 7.71
N LYS A 116 -17.66 12.46 7.64
CA LYS A 116 -18.07 13.49 6.68
C LYS A 116 -17.19 13.56 5.42
N ALA A 117 -16.23 12.65 5.26
CA ALA A 117 -15.35 12.67 4.10
C ALA A 117 -16.13 12.44 2.79
N PRO A 118 -15.81 13.17 1.71
CA PRO A 118 -16.49 13.00 0.43
C PRO A 118 -16.20 11.60 -0.13
N SER A 119 -17.17 10.98 -0.83
CA SER A 119 -16.95 9.66 -1.42
C SER A 119 -15.93 9.68 -2.58
N LYS A 120 -15.74 10.83 -3.21
CA LYS A 120 -14.84 10.99 -4.35
C LYS A 120 -14.27 12.41 -4.40
N LEU A 121 -13.00 12.54 -4.77
CA LEU A 121 -12.29 13.78 -4.99
C LEU A 121 -11.50 13.66 -6.30
N THR A 122 -11.69 14.61 -7.22
CA THR A 122 -10.94 14.67 -8.48
C THR A 122 -9.72 15.57 -8.28
N VAL A 123 -8.53 15.12 -8.68
CA VAL A 123 -7.26 15.82 -8.38
C VAL A 123 -6.57 16.31 -9.66
N ASN A 124 -6.37 15.42 -10.64
CA ASN A 124 -5.80 15.73 -11.96
C ASN A 124 -4.48 16.53 -11.95
N ASN A 125 -3.56 16.25 -11.04
CA ASN A 125 -2.28 16.98 -10.91
C ASN A 125 -1.11 16.37 -11.71
N GLY A 126 -1.43 15.46 -12.64
CA GLY A 126 -0.48 14.73 -13.49
C GLY A 126 0.08 13.44 -12.86
N THR A 127 -0.06 13.24 -11.55
CA THR A 127 0.33 11.99 -10.86
C THR A 127 -0.88 11.29 -10.25
N ILE A 128 -1.70 12.02 -9.48
CA ILE A 128 -2.95 11.52 -8.93
C ILE A 128 -4.09 11.96 -9.85
N THR A 129 -4.92 11.01 -10.28
CA THR A 129 -6.09 11.27 -11.11
C THR A 129 -7.32 11.54 -10.23
N GLU A 130 -7.61 10.60 -9.33
CA GLU A 130 -8.78 10.64 -8.45
C GLU A 130 -8.48 10.00 -7.09
N ILE A 131 -9.26 10.37 -6.08
CA ILE A 131 -9.30 9.71 -4.77
C ILE A 131 -10.73 9.29 -4.48
N GLY A 132 -10.97 7.99 -4.33
CA GLY A 132 -12.24 7.43 -3.86
C GLY A 132 -12.17 7.08 -2.38
N ILE A 133 -13.27 7.26 -1.65
CA ILE A 133 -13.39 6.94 -0.22
C ILE A 133 -14.70 6.20 0.02
N ASP A 134 -14.60 4.91 0.29
CA ASP A 134 -15.74 4.02 0.54
C ASP A 134 -15.75 3.54 1.98
N GLU A 135 -16.93 3.42 2.58
CA GLU A 135 -17.11 2.67 3.83
C GLU A 135 -17.52 1.24 3.51
N LEU A 136 -16.85 0.27 4.14
CA LEU A 136 -17.06 -1.16 3.98
C LEU A 136 -17.56 -1.74 5.30
N ALA A 137 -18.65 -2.50 5.25
CA ALA A 137 -19.07 -3.34 6.37
C ALA A 137 -18.20 -4.61 6.41
N THR A 138 -17.57 -4.89 7.55
CA THR A 138 -16.78 -6.10 7.77
C THR A 138 -17.37 -6.88 8.94
N GLY A 139 -17.08 -8.17 9.04
CA GLY A 139 -17.50 -8.97 10.20
C GLY A 139 -16.93 -8.50 11.55
N LYS A 140 -15.94 -7.60 11.53
CA LYS A 140 -15.29 -7.02 12.72
C LYS A 140 -15.62 -5.54 12.94
N GLY A 141 -16.59 -4.98 12.19
CA GLY A 141 -16.96 -3.57 12.26
C GLY A 141 -16.86 -2.84 10.91
N ALA A 142 -16.78 -1.52 10.93
CA ALA A 142 -16.63 -0.70 9.72
C ALA A 142 -15.14 -0.57 9.34
N ALA A 143 -14.87 -0.47 8.05
CA ALA A 143 -13.55 -0.10 7.51
C ALA A 143 -13.71 0.98 6.45
N VAL A 144 -12.76 1.90 6.36
CA VAL A 144 -12.72 2.90 5.27
C VAL A 144 -11.67 2.47 4.26
N ARG A 145 -12.08 2.36 2.99
CA ARG A 145 -11.18 2.12 1.86
C ARG A 145 -10.97 3.42 1.10
N ILE A 146 -9.74 3.91 1.12
CA ILE A 146 -9.28 5.03 0.31
C ILE A 146 -8.56 4.47 -0.92
N THR A 147 -9.03 4.80 -2.11
CA THR A 147 -8.42 4.39 -3.38
C THR A 147 -7.83 5.61 -4.06
N VAL A 148 -6.52 5.69 -4.17
CA VAL A 148 -5.79 6.75 -4.85
C VAL A 148 -5.48 6.27 -6.26
N GLY A 149 -6.18 6.79 -7.26
CA GLY A 149 -5.93 6.54 -8.67
C GLY A 149 -4.67 7.28 -9.13
N LEU A 150 -3.78 6.55 -9.81
CA LEU A 150 -2.53 7.08 -10.33
C LEU A 150 -2.58 7.13 -11.86
N SER A 151 -1.93 8.13 -12.45
CA SER A 151 -1.80 8.24 -13.91
C SER A 151 -0.82 7.22 -14.49
N ARG A 152 0.13 6.75 -13.66
CA ARG A 152 1.19 5.80 -14.01
C ARG A 152 1.77 5.18 -12.74
N LYS A 153 2.65 4.18 -12.92
CA LYS A 153 3.43 3.60 -11.83
C LYS A 153 4.27 4.68 -11.15
N THR A 154 4.23 4.75 -9.82
CA THR A 154 4.84 5.85 -9.07
C THR A 154 5.30 5.37 -7.70
N ASP A 155 6.48 5.85 -7.29
CA ASP A 155 7.02 5.58 -5.96
C ASP A 155 6.25 6.35 -4.89
N TYR A 156 5.96 5.68 -3.78
CA TYR A 156 5.32 6.30 -2.63
C TYR A 156 5.97 5.84 -1.32
N LYS A 157 5.84 6.69 -0.29
CA LYS A 157 6.21 6.35 1.09
C LYS A 157 5.06 6.71 2.01
N VAL A 158 4.87 5.90 3.05
CA VAL A 158 3.84 6.15 4.06
C VAL A 158 4.46 6.20 5.43
N HIS A 159 4.03 7.19 6.22
CA HIS A 159 4.45 7.38 7.59
C HIS A 159 3.22 7.65 8.46
N ALA A 160 3.20 7.06 9.66
CA ALA A 160 2.23 7.43 10.68
C ALA A 160 2.57 8.82 11.21
N SER A 161 1.55 9.63 11.49
CA SER A 161 1.69 11.00 11.99
C SER A 161 0.63 11.26 13.05
N GLY A 162 0.95 10.99 14.32
CA GLY A 162 0.00 11.12 15.43
C GLY A 162 -1.26 10.27 15.21
N GLU A 163 -2.41 10.94 15.11
CA GLU A 163 -3.72 10.32 14.85
C GLU A 163 -4.04 10.20 13.34
N GLY A 164 -3.01 10.19 12.51
CA GLY A 164 -3.14 10.21 11.05
C GLY A 164 -2.05 9.45 10.33
N LEU A 165 -2.12 9.53 9.01
CA LEU A 165 -1.24 8.87 8.07
C LEU A 165 -0.89 9.85 6.95
N ILE A 166 0.40 10.03 6.70
CA ILE A 166 0.92 10.86 5.63
C ILE A 166 1.50 9.96 4.55
N MET A 167 0.98 10.10 3.33
CA MET A 167 1.50 9.42 2.14
C MET A 167 2.17 10.43 1.22
N ASN A 168 3.45 10.20 0.96
CA ASN A 168 4.28 10.99 0.06
C ASN A 168 4.36 10.27 -1.28
N ILE A 169 3.89 10.90 -2.36
CA ILE A 169 3.85 10.35 -3.72
C ILE A 169 4.77 11.19 -4.60
N ARG A 170 5.80 10.58 -5.19
CA ARG A 170 6.73 11.31 -6.05
C ARG A 170 6.08 11.64 -7.38
N ARG A 171 6.11 12.89 -7.80
CA ARG A 171 5.58 13.30 -9.10
C ARG A 171 6.57 12.95 -10.20
N HIS A 172 6.05 12.42 -11.29
CA HIS A 172 6.80 12.30 -12.53
C HIS A 172 6.61 13.57 -13.34
N GLU A 173 7.73 14.19 -13.74
CA GLU A 173 7.69 15.27 -14.72
C GLU A 173 7.03 14.76 -16.00
N VAL A 174 6.00 15.45 -16.44
CA VAL A 174 5.43 15.23 -17.77
C VAL A 174 6.38 15.92 -18.74
N SER A 175 7.26 15.16 -19.41
CA SER A 175 8.03 15.70 -20.53
C SER A 175 7.05 16.10 -21.64
N ILE A 176 6.73 17.39 -21.72
CA ILE A 176 5.98 17.94 -22.84
C ILE A 176 6.99 18.03 -24.00
N ASN A 177 7.00 17.02 -24.85
CA ASN A 177 7.74 17.11 -26.11
C ASN A 177 6.98 18.10 -27.01
N ASN A 178 7.42 19.36 -27.01
CA ASN A 178 7.00 20.39 -27.95
C ASN A 178 7.66 20.20 -29.31
#